data_AF-A0A7K2N4U7-F1
#
_entry.id   AF-A0A7K2N4U7-F1
#
_cell.length_a   1.000
_cell.length_b   1.000
_cell.length_c   1.000
_cell.angle_alpha   90.00
_cell.angle_beta   90.00
_cell.angle_gamma   90.00
#
_symmetry.space_group_name_H-M   'P 1'
#
loop_
_entity.id
_entity.type
_entity.pdbx_description
1 polymer ?
#
loop_
_entity_poly.entity_id
_entity_poly.type
_entity_poly.pdbx_seq_one_letter_code
_entity_poly.pdbx_strand_id
1 'polypeptide(L)'
;MTDSWLALEPGADPVERARTLRRAHDTFTEAGTVPRPVRAVVADSWRRSVRAGVGPDGTASVELTDGDLGAYRSEHPLARVMPLVRELLGTFASDGEHLLAVCDAHGRLLWVEGHPATRRRAGRMNFVPGARWAESAVGTNAPGTAVAVGRPVQVFSAEHFIRRVQPWTCAAAPVHDPRTGRVLGAVDITGGDGLAHPHSLGFVQAVARAAESQLALLTPERAGTESAELTVLGRDEALLSAEGRRIRLSR
;
A
#
# COMPACT_ATOMS: atom_id res chain seq x y z
N MET A 1 -8.09 2.39 -23.87
CA MET A 1 -7.15 1.38 -23.35
C MET A 1 -7.44 1.25 -21.87
N THR A 2 -7.89 0.10 -21.41
CA THR A 2 -8.18 -0.15 -19.99
C THR A 2 -6.87 -0.09 -19.21
N ASP A 3 -6.73 0.87 -18.30
CA ASP A 3 -5.65 0.90 -17.31
C ASP A 3 -5.83 -0.30 -16.39
N SER A 4 -5.27 -1.43 -16.81
CA SER A 4 -5.30 -2.65 -16.03
C SER A 4 -4.41 -2.48 -14.81
N TRP A 5 -4.98 -2.60 -13.63
CA TRP A 5 -4.23 -2.67 -12.36
C TRP A 5 -3.66 -4.09 -12.13
N LEU A 6 -4.05 -5.04 -12.98
CA LEU A 6 -3.52 -6.40 -13.08
C LEU A 6 -2.28 -6.43 -13.97
N ALA A 7 -1.29 -7.20 -13.56
CA ALA A 7 0.01 -7.23 -14.23
C ALA A 7 0.09 -8.28 -15.34
N LEU A 8 -0.66 -9.38 -15.19
CA LEU A 8 -0.87 -10.41 -16.22
C LEU A 8 -2.34 -10.51 -16.58
N GLU A 9 -2.62 -10.59 -17.88
CA GLU A 9 -3.95 -10.93 -18.38
C GLU A 9 -4.16 -12.45 -18.28
N PRO A 10 -5.40 -12.93 -18.06
CA PRO A 10 -5.69 -14.36 -18.06
C PRO A 10 -5.24 -15.03 -19.36
N GLY A 11 -4.45 -16.10 -19.24
CA GLY A 11 -3.93 -16.86 -20.40
C GLY A 11 -2.64 -16.30 -21.04
N ALA A 12 -2.09 -15.20 -20.55
CA ALA A 12 -0.78 -14.72 -20.99
C ALA A 12 0.36 -15.64 -20.52
N ASP A 13 1.39 -15.83 -21.35
CA ASP A 13 2.61 -16.53 -20.94
C ASP A 13 3.45 -15.64 -20.00
N PRO A 14 3.63 -16.01 -18.71
CA PRO A 14 4.41 -15.23 -17.77
C PRO A 14 5.87 -15.06 -18.20
N VAL A 15 6.46 -16.05 -18.87
CA VAL A 15 7.86 -16.03 -19.30
C VAL A 15 8.06 -15.04 -20.43
N GLU A 16 7.21 -15.09 -21.45
CA GLU A 16 7.23 -14.12 -22.55
C GLU A 16 6.97 -12.70 -22.04
N ARG A 17 5.97 -12.53 -21.18
CA ARG A 17 5.65 -11.23 -20.59
C ARG A 17 6.82 -10.67 -19.78
N ALA A 18 7.48 -11.50 -18.97
CA ALA A 18 8.66 -11.10 -18.20
C ALA A 18 9.83 -10.68 -19.12
N ARG A 19 10.06 -11.39 -20.24
CA ARG A 19 11.09 -11.00 -21.24
C ARG A 19 10.78 -9.65 -21.88
N THR A 20 9.53 -9.42 -22.24
CA THR A 20 9.08 -8.15 -22.83
C THR A 20 9.23 -6.99 -21.85
N LEU A 21 8.84 -7.19 -20.58
CA LEU A 21 9.00 -6.18 -19.54
C LEU A 21 10.47 -5.88 -19.25
N ARG A 22 11.36 -6.88 -19.26
CA ARG A 22 12.81 -6.64 -19.07
C ARG A 22 13.38 -5.73 -20.16
N ARG A 23 13.11 -6.03 -21.43
CA ARG A 23 13.53 -5.16 -22.54
C ARG A 23 12.98 -3.73 -22.41
N ALA A 24 11.73 -3.61 -21.96
CA ALA A 24 11.10 -2.31 -21.74
C ALA A 24 11.74 -1.53 -20.60
N HIS A 25 12.09 -2.21 -19.50
CA HIS A 25 12.78 -1.66 -18.36
C HIS A 25 14.20 -1.21 -18.72
N ASP A 26 14.97 -2.03 -19.44
CA ASP A 26 16.30 -1.68 -19.93
C ASP A 26 16.24 -0.43 -20.82
N THR A 27 15.31 -0.42 -21.80
CA THR A 27 15.07 0.75 -22.67
C THR A 27 14.74 2.00 -21.87
N PHE A 28 13.91 1.89 -20.82
CA PHE A 28 13.56 3.03 -19.97
C PHE A 28 14.75 3.51 -19.14
N THR A 29 15.53 2.60 -18.56
CA THR A 29 16.67 2.95 -17.70
C THR A 29 17.86 3.51 -18.50
N GLU A 30 18.02 3.12 -19.77
CA GLU A 30 19.09 3.60 -20.64
C GLU A 30 18.71 4.85 -21.42
N ALA A 31 17.52 4.88 -22.02
CA ALA A 31 17.10 5.94 -22.95
C ALA A 31 16.00 6.86 -22.39
N GLY A 32 15.45 6.59 -21.21
CA GLY A 32 14.37 7.37 -20.60
C GLY A 32 13.01 7.22 -21.29
N THR A 33 12.92 6.40 -22.34
CA THR A 33 11.69 6.18 -23.10
C THR A 33 10.89 5.01 -22.55
N VAL A 34 9.58 5.16 -22.38
CA VAL A 34 8.69 4.07 -21.96
C VAL A 34 8.11 3.39 -23.20
N PRO A 35 8.57 2.18 -23.58
CA PRO A 35 8.00 1.48 -24.72
C PRO A 35 6.66 0.81 -24.35
N ARG A 36 5.81 0.60 -25.36
CA ARG A 36 4.70 -0.35 -25.23
C ARG A 36 5.27 -1.76 -25.11
N PRO A 37 4.65 -2.69 -24.36
CA PRO A 37 3.33 -2.60 -23.71
C PRO A 37 3.41 -2.39 -22.18
N VAL A 38 4.20 -1.42 -21.71
CA VAL A 38 4.20 -1.01 -20.29
C VAL A 38 2.89 -0.30 -19.97
N ARG A 39 2.23 -0.71 -18.87
CA ARG A 39 0.96 -0.12 -18.39
C ARG A 39 1.19 1.29 -17.86
N ALA A 40 0.18 2.17 -17.95
CA ALA A 40 0.34 3.58 -17.54
C ALA A 40 0.74 3.72 -16.06
N VAL A 41 0.13 2.94 -15.15
CA VAL A 41 0.48 2.93 -13.72
C VAL A 41 1.96 2.64 -13.48
N VAL A 42 2.53 1.67 -14.22
CA VAL A 42 3.94 1.29 -14.13
C VAL A 42 4.83 2.38 -14.73
N ALA A 43 4.47 2.88 -15.91
CA ALA A 43 5.19 3.96 -16.56
C ALA A 43 5.28 5.22 -15.68
N ASP A 44 4.18 5.58 -15.03
CA ASP A 44 4.12 6.74 -14.14
C ASP A 44 4.92 6.51 -12.86
N SER A 45 4.89 5.28 -12.33
CA SER A 45 5.71 4.87 -11.19
C SER A 45 7.21 4.89 -11.53
N TRP A 46 7.62 4.39 -12.70
CA TRP A 46 9.00 4.48 -13.19
C TRP A 46 9.47 5.93 -13.30
N ARG A 47 8.62 6.83 -13.84
CA ARG A 47 8.93 8.27 -13.91
C ARG A 47 9.05 8.90 -12.52
N ARG A 48 8.17 8.55 -11.57
CA ARG A 48 8.28 9.00 -10.16
C ARG A 48 9.57 8.51 -9.51
N SER A 49 9.96 7.26 -9.78
CA SER A 49 11.17 6.62 -9.27
C SER A 49 12.43 7.38 -9.71
N VAL A 50 12.54 7.67 -11.02
CA VAL A 50 13.67 8.42 -11.59
C VAL A 50 13.70 9.86 -11.06
N ARG A 51 12.55 10.54 -10.96
CA ARG A 51 12.47 11.89 -10.36
C ARG A 51 12.93 11.91 -8.90
N ALA A 52 12.79 10.81 -8.17
CA ALA A 52 13.27 10.66 -6.80
C ALA A 52 14.74 10.22 -6.71
N GLY A 53 15.45 10.05 -7.84
CA GLY A 53 16.86 9.66 -7.87
C GLY A 53 17.11 8.17 -7.64
N VAL A 54 16.08 7.32 -7.76
CA VAL A 54 16.23 5.87 -7.59
C VAL A 54 16.93 5.29 -8.82
N GLY A 55 18.02 4.54 -8.61
CA GLY A 55 18.70 3.75 -9.64
C GLY A 55 18.25 2.28 -9.66
N PRO A 56 18.31 1.59 -10.81
CA PRO A 56 17.75 0.23 -10.99
C PRO A 56 18.48 -0.87 -10.20
N ASP A 57 19.67 -0.57 -9.66
CA ASP A 57 20.50 -1.51 -8.89
C ASP A 57 20.52 -1.22 -7.37
N GLY A 58 19.64 -0.33 -6.91
CA GLY A 58 19.48 0.01 -5.50
C GLY A 58 18.92 -1.13 -4.62
N THR A 59 18.79 -0.86 -3.33
CA THR A 59 18.19 -1.77 -2.34
C THR A 59 17.46 -0.97 -1.27
N ALA A 60 16.45 -1.57 -0.63
CA ALA A 60 15.73 -0.92 0.46
C ALA A 60 16.65 -0.70 1.68
N SER A 61 16.50 0.44 2.35
CA SER A 61 17.13 0.72 3.64
C SER A 61 16.20 0.30 4.79
N VAL A 62 16.78 -0.24 5.87
CA VAL A 62 16.06 -0.50 7.12
C VAL A 62 16.09 0.78 7.95
N GLU A 63 14.93 1.41 8.13
CA GLU A 63 14.80 2.69 8.85
C GLU A 63 14.33 2.53 10.30
N LEU A 64 13.65 1.42 10.61
CA LEU A 64 13.21 1.10 11.98
C LEU A 64 13.80 -0.25 12.38
N THR A 65 14.42 -0.32 13.56
CA THR A 65 15.00 -1.55 14.10
C THR A 65 14.29 -1.92 15.40
N ASP A 66 14.15 -3.23 15.66
CA ASP A 66 13.71 -3.84 16.92
C ASP A 66 12.83 -2.97 17.84
N GLY A 67 13.43 -2.29 18.82
CA GLY A 67 12.72 -1.48 19.83
C GLY A 67 11.88 -0.34 19.23
N ASP A 68 12.45 0.42 18.30
CA ASP A 68 11.76 1.53 17.62
C ASP A 68 10.60 1.00 16.78
N LEU A 69 10.80 -0.15 16.11
CA LEU A 69 9.75 -0.80 15.34
C LEU A 69 8.61 -1.31 16.23
N GLY A 70 8.94 -1.84 17.41
CA GLY A 70 7.97 -2.30 18.40
C GLY A 70 7.08 -1.17 18.91
N ALA A 71 7.70 -0.06 19.35
CA ALA A 71 6.98 1.13 19.79
C ALA A 71 6.11 1.68 18.66
N TYR A 72 6.67 1.88 17.47
CA TYR A 72 5.95 2.39 16.31
C TYR A 72 4.74 1.52 15.94
N ARG A 73 4.90 0.18 15.93
CA ARG A 73 3.78 -0.76 15.69
C ARG A 73 2.68 -0.59 16.72
N SER A 74 3.02 -0.47 18.01
CA SER A 74 2.02 -0.40 19.08
C SER A 74 1.13 0.84 18.99
N GLU A 75 1.68 1.94 18.49
CA GLU A 75 0.97 3.21 18.30
C GLU A 75 0.25 3.30 16.94
N HIS A 76 0.68 2.51 15.95
CA HIS A 76 0.14 2.59 14.60
C HIS A 76 -1.31 2.06 14.50
N PRO A 77 -2.25 2.78 13.87
CA PRO A 77 -3.65 2.37 13.76
C PRO A 77 -3.86 0.96 13.18
N LEU A 78 -3.02 0.56 12.22
CA LEU A 78 -3.09 -0.76 11.58
C LEU A 78 -2.85 -1.92 12.56
N ALA A 79 -2.18 -1.71 13.70
CA ALA A 79 -1.99 -2.77 14.68
C ALA A 79 -3.32 -3.34 15.20
N ARG A 80 -4.36 -2.51 15.25
CA ARG A 80 -5.71 -2.89 15.71
C ARG A 80 -6.43 -3.85 14.77
N VAL A 81 -5.99 -3.94 13.52
CA VAL A 81 -6.57 -4.81 12.49
C VAL A 81 -5.63 -5.93 12.05
N MET A 82 -4.39 -5.96 12.54
CA MET A 82 -3.48 -7.08 12.28
C MET A 82 -4.04 -8.46 12.64
N PRO A 83 -4.82 -8.66 13.73
CA PRO A 83 -5.45 -9.95 13.98
C PRO A 83 -6.35 -10.41 12.81
N LEU A 84 -7.19 -9.52 12.28
CA LEU A 84 -8.04 -9.81 11.12
C LEU A 84 -7.20 -10.09 9.86
N VAL A 85 -6.18 -9.27 9.60
CA VAL A 85 -5.31 -9.46 8.43
C VAL A 85 -4.62 -10.83 8.49
N ARG A 86 -4.16 -11.25 9.68
CA ARG A 86 -3.56 -12.57 9.89
C ARG A 86 -4.57 -13.70 9.75
N GLU A 87 -5.79 -13.52 10.23
CA GLU A 87 -6.86 -14.51 10.07
C GLU A 87 -7.17 -14.74 8.59
N LEU A 88 -7.30 -13.67 7.81
CA LEU A 88 -7.67 -13.76 6.40
C LEU A 88 -6.50 -14.20 5.51
N LEU A 89 -5.28 -13.69 5.71
CA LEU A 89 -4.13 -13.92 4.83
C LEU A 89 -3.09 -14.90 5.38
N GLY A 90 -3.13 -15.25 6.66
CA GLY A 90 -2.07 -16.02 7.31
C GLY A 90 -1.89 -17.42 6.73
N THR A 91 -3.00 -18.14 6.49
CA THR A 91 -2.98 -19.48 5.88
C THR A 91 -2.60 -19.40 4.41
N PHE A 92 -3.19 -18.46 3.65
CA PHE A 92 -2.81 -18.20 2.27
C PHE A 92 -1.31 -17.91 2.10
N ALA A 93 -0.74 -17.12 3.02
CA ALA A 93 0.69 -16.83 3.03
C ALA A 93 1.54 -18.05 3.41
N SER A 94 1.16 -18.76 4.46
CA SER A 94 1.95 -19.87 4.99
C SER A 94 1.93 -21.09 4.07
N ASP A 95 0.75 -21.49 3.60
CA ASP A 95 0.55 -22.71 2.81
C ASP A 95 0.84 -22.48 1.32
N GLY A 96 0.66 -21.25 0.82
CA GLY A 96 0.88 -20.87 -0.58
C GLY A 96 2.33 -20.47 -0.92
N GLU A 97 3.28 -20.63 0.01
CA GLU A 97 4.65 -20.11 -0.13
C GLU A 97 4.73 -18.60 -0.42
N HIS A 98 3.80 -17.82 0.13
CA HIS A 98 3.74 -16.37 -0.04
C HIS A 98 4.13 -15.63 1.25
N LEU A 99 4.29 -14.32 1.11
CA LEU A 99 4.44 -13.40 2.22
C LEU A 99 3.21 -12.55 2.35
N LEU A 100 2.80 -12.30 3.59
CA LEU A 100 1.96 -11.20 3.97
C LEU A 100 2.86 -10.06 4.43
N ALA A 101 2.70 -8.88 3.88
CA ALA A 101 3.30 -7.66 4.40
C ALA A 101 2.25 -6.58 4.64
N VAL A 102 2.51 -5.73 5.63
CA VAL A 102 1.73 -4.53 5.87
C VAL A 102 2.69 -3.38 6.09
N CYS A 103 2.55 -2.32 5.30
CA CYS A 103 3.37 -1.12 5.37
C CYS A 103 2.56 0.09 5.86
N ASP A 104 3.24 1.12 6.37
CA ASP A 104 2.64 2.40 6.71
C ASP A 104 2.50 3.34 5.49
N ALA A 105 1.94 4.53 5.72
CA ALA A 105 1.75 5.56 4.69
C ALA A 105 3.07 6.12 4.11
N HIS A 106 4.21 5.83 4.73
CA HIS A 106 5.54 6.17 4.24
C HIS A 106 6.23 4.98 3.54
N GLY A 107 5.51 3.88 3.34
CA GLY A 107 6.01 2.67 2.71
C GLY A 107 6.97 1.88 3.61
N ARG A 108 7.02 2.11 4.92
CA ARG A 108 7.83 1.30 5.84
C ARG A 108 7.11 0.00 6.13
N LEU A 109 7.74 -1.13 5.87
CA LEU A 109 7.18 -2.45 6.16
C LEU A 109 7.07 -2.63 7.67
N LEU A 110 5.86 -2.59 8.21
CA LEU A 110 5.63 -2.78 9.63
C LEU A 110 5.55 -4.26 9.98
N TRP A 111 4.89 -5.08 9.17
CA TRP A 111 4.83 -6.53 9.36
C TRP A 111 5.26 -7.25 8.08
N VAL A 112 6.01 -8.35 8.23
CA VAL A 112 6.38 -9.27 7.15
C VAL A 112 6.34 -10.69 7.70
N GLU A 113 5.30 -11.41 7.33
CA GLU A 113 4.90 -12.73 7.86
C GLU A 113 4.64 -13.70 6.69
N GLY A 114 4.48 -15.00 6.96
CA GLY A 114 4.25 -16.02 5.93
C GLY A 114 5.35 -17.08 5.87
N HIS A 115 5.45 -17.77 4.73
CA HIS A 115 6.24 -18.99 4.60
C HIS A 115 7.75 -18.77 4.88
N PRO A 116 8.40 -19.56 5.76
CA PRO A 116 9.79 -19.32 6.20
C PRO A 116 10.82 -19.29 5.05
N ALA A 117 10.69 -20.17 4.06
CA ALA A 117 11.61 -20.20 2.92
C ALA A 117 11.48 -18.93 2.06
N THR A 118 10.25 -18.49 1.84
CA THR A 118 9.93 -17.26 1.11
C THR A 118 10.45 -16.03 1.87
N ARG A 119 10.30 -16.00 3.20
CA ARG A 119 10.84 -14.91 4.05
C ARG A 119 12.35 -14.82 3.94
N ARG A 120 13.06 -15.94 4.00
CA ARG A 120 14.52 -15.98 3.79
C ARG A 120 14.93 -15.48 2.41
N ARG A 121 14.18 -15.82 1.36
CA ARG A 121 14.45 -15.35 -0.01
C ARG A 121 14.21 -13.85 -0.12
N ALA A 122 13.13 -13.34 0.45
CA ALA A 122 12.76 -11.93 0.43
C ALA A 122 13.71 -11.04 1.27
N GLY A 123 14.32 -11.61 2.31
CA GLY A 123 15.39 -10.95 3.06
C GLY A 123 16.58 -10.53 2.18
N ARG A 124 16.85 -11.23 1.07
CA ARG A 124 17.95 -10.89 0.13
C ARG A 124 17.72 -9.59 -0.65
N MET A 125 16.50 -9.05 -0.63
CA MET A 125 16.13 -7.76 -1.21
C MET A 125 15.74 -6.74 -0.13
N ASN A 126 16.05 -6.99 1.14
CA ASN A 126 15.62 -6.18 2.28
C ASN A 126 14.09 -5.99 2.35
N PHE A 127 13.31 -6.99 1.93
CA PHE A 127 11.87 -7.03 2.20
C PHE A 127 11.66 -7.61 3.60
N VAL A 128 12.00 -6.78 4.60
CA VAL A 128 12.02 -7.13 6.02
C VAL A 128 11.31 -6.03 6.82
N PRO A 129 10.81 -6.34 8.03
CA PRO A 129 10.21 -5.31 8.87
C PRO A 129 11.19 -4.16 9.14
N GLY A 130 10.67 -2.93 9.14
CA GLY A 130 11.42 -1.69 9.26
C GLY A 130 12.02 -1.16 7.96
N ALA A 131 12.04 -1.95 6.88
CA ALA A 131 12.55 -1.52 5.59
C ALA A 131 11.60 -0.54 4.90
N ARG A 132 12.15 0.51 4.28
CA ARG A 132 11.38 1.48 3.50
C ARG A 132 11.27 1.04 2.05
N TRP A 133 10.03 0.82 1.62
CA TRP A 133 9.60 0.38 0.30
C TRP A 133 8.74 1.43 -0.43
N ALA A 134 8.83 2.71 -0.05
CA ALA A 134 8.28 3.79 -0.85
C ALA A 134 8.87 3.81 -2.27
N GLU A 135 8.09 4.26 -3.27
CA GLU A 135 8.61 4.44 -4.63
C GLU A 135 9.83 5.37 -4.67
N SER A 136 9.86 6.38 -3.79
CA SER A 136 10.99 7.30 -3.71
C SER A 136 12.29 6.66 -3.18
N ALA A 137 12.22 5.43 -2.67
CA ALA A 137 13.37 4.71 -2.10
C ALA A 137 13.74 3.47 -2.91
N VAL A 138 12.75 2.67 -3.34
CA VAL A 138 12.95 1.37 -4.02
C VAL A 138 12.33 1.38 -5.43
N GLY A 139 11.86 2.54 -5.90
CA GLY A 139 11.16 2.64 -7.16
C GLY A 139 9.88 1.82 -7.19
N THR A 140 9.36 1.52 -8.38
CA THR A 140 8.14 0.72 -8.54
C THR A 140 8.21 -0.62 -7.83
N ASN A 141 7.29 -0.79 -6.89
CA ASN A 141 7.00 -2.01 -6.14
C ASN A 141 5.54 -1.94 -5.67
N ALA A 142 4.90 -3.08 -5.35
CA ALA A 142 3.47 -3.06 -5.03
C ALA A 142 3.09 -2.23 -3.80
N PRO A 143 3.66 -2.41 -2.58
CA PRO A 143 3.23 -1.66 -1.41
C PRO A 143 3.45 -0.14 -1.58
N GLY A 144 4.62 0.28 -2.05
CA GLY A 144 4.91 1.69 -2.31
C GLY A 144 4.03 2.31 -3.39
N THR A 145 3.76 1.58 -4.47
CA THR A 145 2.90 2.06 -5.56
C THR A 145 1.46 2.17 -5.10
N ALA A 146 0.94 1.17 -4.36
CA ALA A 146 -0.41 1.19 -3.82
C ALA A 146 -0.66 2.40 -2.92
N VAL A 147 0.32 2.73 -2.06
CA VAL A 147 0.28 3.94 -1.23
C VAL A 147 0.34 5.21 -2.08
N ALA A 148 1.24 5.28 -3.06
CA ALA A 148 1.42 6.48 -3.90
C ALA A 148 0.20 6.82 -4.76
N VAL A 149 -0.52 5.79 -5.24
CA VAL A 149 -1.68 5.96 -6.14
C VAL A 149 -3.03 5.85 -5.41
N GLY A 150 -3.03 5.43 -4.14
CA GLY A 150 -4.25 5.21 -3.36
C GLY A 150 -5.18 4.15 -3.95
N ARG A 151 -4.64 3.19 -4.71
CA ARG A 151 -5.43 2.11 -5.36
C ARG A 151 -4.72 0.75 -5.29
N PRO A 152 -5.47 -0.36 -5.32
CA PRO A 152 -4.88 -1.69 -5.45
C PRO A 152 -4.07 -1.81 -6.73
N VAL A 153 -2.91 -2.46 -6.65
CA VAL A 153 -2.02 -2.67 -7.78
C VAL A 153 -1.32 -4.02 -7.67
N GLN A 154 -1.16 -4.69 -8.80
CA GLN A 154 -0.25 -5.81 -8.96
C GLN A 154 0.99 -5.35 -9.73
N VAL A 155 2.16 -5.81 -9.29
CA VAL A 155 3.45 -5.56 -9.95
C VAL A 155 4.11 -6.89 -10.24
N PHE A 156 4.39 -7.14 -11.51
CA PHE A 156 4.95 -8.40 -12.00
C PHE A 156 6.32 -8.18 -12.64
N SER A 157 7.28 -9.03 -12.25
CA SER A 157 8.59 -9.11 -12.88
C SER A 157 9.27 -7.74 -13.05
N ALA A 158 9.74 -7.42 -14.25
CA ALA A 158 10.43 -6.18 -14.59
C ALA A 158 9.55 -4.92 -14.60
N GLU A 159 8.27 -5.01 -14.21
CA GLU A 159 7.55 -3.81 -13.74
C GLU A 159 8.16 -3.27 -12.44
N HIS A 160 8.77 -4.14 -11.61
CA HIS A 160 9.59 -3.70 -10.49
C HIS A 160 10.79 -2.90 -11.01
N PHE A 161 10.98 -1.72 -10.44
CA PHE A 161 12.03 -0.82 -10.91
C PHE A 161 13.43 -1.33 -10.56
N ILE A 162 13.59 -1.98 -9.41
CA ILE A 162 14.87 -2.56 -8.97
C ILE A 162 15.04 -3.97 -9.55
N ARG A 163 16.15 -4.19 -10.26
CA ARG A 163 16.45 -5.47 -10.94
C ARG A 163 16.43 -6.67 -10.00
N ARG A 164 16.93 -6.50 -8.77
CA ARG A 164 16.93 -7.54 -7.73
C ARG A 164 15.52 -7.99 -7.30
N VAL A 165 14.51 -7.14 -7.48
CA VAL A 165 13.11 -7.41 -7.10
C VAL A 165 12.32 -8.06 -8.25
N GLN A 166 12.82 -7.99 -9.48
CA GLN A 166 12.15 -8.53 -10.67
C GLN A 166 11.89 -10.05 -10.71
N PRO A 167 12.48 -10.90 -9.85
CA PRO A 167 12.04 -12.29 -9.70
C PRO A 167 10.71 -12.45 -8.93
N TRP A 168 10.14 -11.37 -8.40
CA TRP A 168 8.95 -11.42 -7.55
C TRP A 168 7.70 -10.92 -8.26
N THR A 169 6.57 -11.41 -7.77
CA THR A 169 5.24 -10.88 -8.05
C THR A 169 4.63 -10.42 -6.75
N CYS A 170 4.04 -9.22 -6.77
CA CYS A 170 3.45 -8.61 -5.59
C CYS A 170 2.06 -8.05 -5.94
N ALA A 171 1.11 -8.14 -5.00
CA ALA A 171 -0.19 -7.49 -5.10
C ALA A 171 -0.48 -6.77 -3.78
N ALA A 172 -0.76 -5.48 -3.87
CA ALA A 172 -1.00 -4.65 -2.71
C ALA A 172 -2.30 -3.85 -2.84
N ALA A 173 -2.94 -3.57 -1.70
CA ALA A 173 -4.09 -2.68 -1.60
C ALA A 173 -3.89 -1.71 -0.43
N PRO A 174 -4.13 -0.40 -0.64
CA PRO A 174 -4.05 0.58 0.42
C PRO A 174 -5.18 0.38 1.44
N VAL A 175 -4.89 0.68 2.71
CA VAL A 175 -5.87 0.78 3.79
C VAL A 175 -6.02 2.25 4.14
N HIS A 176 -7.25 2.75 4.09
CA HIS A 176 -7.56 4.14 4.41
C HIS A 176 -8.11 4.27 5.83
N ASP A 177 -7.86 5.43 6.45
CA ASP A 177 -8.55 5.82 7.66
C ASP A 177 -10.02 6.08 7.31
N PRO A 178 -10.99 5.36 7.89
CA PRO A 178 -12.39 5.45 7.51
C PRO A 178 -13.03 6.81 7.85
N ARG A 179 -12.42 7.63 8.72
CA ARG A 179 -12.91 8.95 9.09
C ARG A 179 -12.35 10.05 8.19
N THR A 180 -11.08 9.95 7.82
CA THR A 180 -10.39 11.02 7.06
C THR A 180 -10.19 10.71 5.58
N GLY A 181 -10.36 9.45 5.18
CA GLY A 181 -10.06 8.97 3.82
C GLY A 181 -8.56 8.94 3.49
N ARG A 182 -7.67 9.28 4.43
CA ARG A 182 -6.22 9.28 4.22
C ARG A 182 -5.69 7.85 4.21
N VAL A 183 -4.71 7.56 3.34
CA VAL A 183 -4.00 6.27 3.35
C VAL A 183 -3.24 6.13 4.68
N LEU A 184 -3.52 5.07 5.42
CA LEU A 184 -2.77 4.65 6.62
C LEU A 184 -1.57 3.77 6.28
N GLY A 185 -1.64 3.09 5.13
CA GLY A 185 -0.65 2.13 4.68
C GLY A 185 -1.20 1.21 3.62
N ALA A 186 -0.59 0.05 3.42
CA ALA A 186 -1.08 -0.96 2.49
C ALA A 186 -0.86 -2.38 3.02
N VAL A 187 -1.80 -3.27 2.70
CA VAL A 187 -1.63 -4.72 2.82
C VAL A 187 -1.08 -5.22 1.49
N ASP A 188 -0.10 -6.11 1.55
CA ASP A 188 0.59 -6.68 0.41
C ASP A 188 0.72 -8.19 0.56
N ILE A 189 0.60 -8.88 -0.57
CA ILE A 189 1.02 -10.26 -0.72
C ILE A 189 2.15 -10.34 -1.74
N THR A 190 3.24 -11.01 -1.37
CA THR A 190 4.46 -11.13 -2.19
C THR A 190 4.84 -12.60 -2.37
N GLY A 191 5.14 -13.01 -3.61
CA GLY A 191 5.37 -14.42 -3.95
C GLY A 191 6.04 -14.62 -5.31
N GLY A 192 5.99 -15.86 -5.79
CA GLY A 192 6.43 -16.22 -7.15
C GLY A 192 5.33 -16.06 -8.19
N ASP A 193 5.53 -16.63 -9.38
CA ASP A 193 4.67 -16.45 -10.56
C ASP A 193 3.21 -16.87 -10.34
N GLY A 194 2.95 -17.83 -9.45
CA GLY A 194 1.59 -18.26 -9.10
C GLY A 194 0.71 -17.16 -8.47
N LEU A 195 1.32 -16.06 -8.00
CA LEU A 195 0.62 -14.90 -7.46
C LEU A 195 0.15 -13.92 -8.56
N ALA A 196 0.60 -14.11 -9.80
CA ALA A 196 0.29 -13.24 -10.92
C ALA A 196 -1.11 -13.55 -11.49
N HIS A 197 -2.12 -13.56 -10.61
CA HIS A 197 -3.50 -13.91 -10.92
C HIS A 197 -4.48 -12.81 -10.47
N PRO A 198 -5.58 -12.56 -11.20
CA PRO A 198 -6.60 -11.58 -10.80
C PRO A 198 -7.18 -11.80 -9.40
N HIS A 199 -7.27 -13.05 -8.98
CA HIS A 199 -7.76 -13.41 -7.64
C HIS A 199 -6.86 -12.89 -6.52
N SER A 200 -5.54 -12.82 -6.73
CA SER A 200 -4.61 -12.29 -5.73
C SER A 200 -4.85 -10.80 -5.47
N LEU A 201 -5.07 -10.00 -6.53
CA LEU A 201 -5.38 -8.58 -6.39
C LEU A 201 -6.77 -8.37 -5.76
N GLY A 202 -7.77 -9.13 -6.19
CA GLY A 202 -9.11 -9.08 -5.60
C GLY A 202 -9.11 -9.46 -4.12
N PHE A 203 -8.31 -10.46 -3.75
CA PHE A 203 -8.21 -10.93 -2.38
C PHE A 203 -7.55 -9.90 -1.45
N VAL A 204 -6.39 -9.35 -1.82
CA VAL A 204 -5.74 -8.31 -1.00
C VAL A 204 -6.61 -7.05 -0.88
N GLN A 205 -7.35 -6.70 -1.95
CA GLN A 205 -8.33 -5.62 -1.91
C GLN A 205 -9.48 -5.91 -0.94
N ALA A 206 -10.03 -7.12 -0.92
CA ALA A 206 -11.08 -7.51 0.01
C ALA A 206 -10.59 -7.44 1.47
N VAL A 207 -9.36 -7.89 1.74
CA VAL A 207 -8.74 -7.82 3.07
C VAL A 207 -8.53 -6.38 3.52
N ALA A 208 -8.05 -5.51 2.63
CA ALA A 208 -7.91 -4.09 2.94
C ALA A 208 -9.26 -3.45 3.28
N ARG A 209 -10.33 -3.75 2.52
CA ARG A 209 -11.69 -3.27 2.81
C ARG A 209 -12.26 -3.81 4.12
N ALA A 210 -11.96 -5.06 4.46
CA ALA A 210 -12.36 -5.64 5.74
C ALA A 210 -11.63 -4.94 6.90
N ALA A 211 -10.34 -4.64 6.75
CA ALA A 211 -9.56 -3.88 7.72
C ALA A 211 -10.10 -2.45 7.89
N GLU A 212 -10.44 -1.75 6.80
CA GLU A 212 -11.08 -0.42 6.86
C GLU A 212 -12.41 -0.47 7.64
N SER A 213 -13.25 -1.47 7.34
CA SER A 213 -14.53 -1.68 8.04
C SER A 213 -14.32 -1.93 9.53
N GLN A 214 -13.34 -2.77 9.90
CA GLN A 214 -13.02 -3.01 11.30
C GLN A 214 -12.47 -1.77 12.01
N LEU A 215 -11.62 -0.97 11.35
CA LEU A 215 -11.15 0.31 11.91
C LEU A 215 -12.30 1.28 12.19
N ALA A 216 -13.33 1.29 11.33
CA ALA A 216 -14.53 2.12 11.50
C ALA A 216 -15.32 1.68 12.74
N LEU A 217 -15.51 0.38 12.95
CA LEU A 217 -16.19 -0.15 14.13
C LEU A 217 -15.41 0.09 15.42
N LEU A 218 -14.09 -0.07 15.37
CA LEU A 218 -13.22 0.08 16.53
C LEU A 218 -13.02 1.55 16.93
N THR A 219 -13.30 2.49 16.03
CA THR A 219 -13.34 3.90 16.41
C THR A 219 -14.74 4.44 16.18
N PRO A 220 -15.64 4.26 17.17
CA PRO A 220 -16.97 4.86 17.09
C PRO A 220 -16.83 6.32 16.70
N GLU A 221 -17.76 6.81 15.88
CA GLU A 221 -17.95 8.25 15.76
C GLU A 221 -17.93 8.82 17.18
N ARG A 222 -17.19 9.92 17.40
CA ARG A 222 -17.51 10.73 18.57
C ARG A 222 -18.98 11.07 18.36
N ALA A 223 -19.87 10.41 19.12
CA ALA A 223 -21.26 10.82 19.28
C ALA A 223 -21.19 12.33 19.32
N GLY A 224 -21.83 12.98 18.33
CA GLY A 224 -21.38 14.22 17.73
C GLY A 224 -20.59 15.10 18.66
N THR A 225 -19.48 15.68 18.19
CA THR A 225 -19.09 16.97 18.76
C THR A 225 -20.38 17.74 18.98
N GLU A 226 -20.69 18.07 20.24
CA GLU A 226 -21.85 18.86 20.59
C GLU A 226 -21.76 20.07 19.68
N SER A 227 -22.52 20.02 18.59
CA SER A 227 -22.29 20.90 17.46
C SER A 227 -22.95 22.17 17.88
N ALA A 228 -22.14 23.02 18.48
CA ALA A 228 -22.55 24.34 18.85
C ALA A 228 -22.79 25.12 17.55
N GLU A 229 -24.05 25.28 17.17
CA GLU A 229 -24.44 26.08 16.02
C GLU A 229 -24.58 27.53 16.47
N LEU A 230 -23.82 28.44 15.87
CA LEU A 230 -23.91 29.88 16.12
C LEU A 230 -24.63 30.55 14.94
N THR A 231 -25.85 31.02 15.15
CA THR A 231 -26.59 31.82 14.17
C THR A 231 -26.43 33.31 14.47
N VAL A 232 -25.85 34.07 13.56
CA VAL A 232 -25.70 35.53 13.69
C VAL A 232 -26.99 36.21 13.21
N LEU A 233 -27.68 36.93 14.10
CA LEU A 233 -28.99 37.54 13.83
C LEU A 233 -28.90 39.04 13.49
N GLY A 234 -27.72 39.65 13.62
CA GLY A 234 -27.50 41.07 13.37
C GLY A 234 -26.09 41.49 13.78
N ARG A 235 -25.89 42.80 14.03
CA ARG A 235 -24.58 43.33 14.45
C ARG A 235 -24.22 42.99 15.90
N ASP A 236 -25.22 42.94 16.78
CA ASP A 236 -25.02 42.82 18.23
C ASP A 236 -25.76 41.62 18.84
N GLU A 237 -26.29 40.70 18.01
CA GLU A 237 -27.04 39.54 18.46
C GLU A 237 -26.61 38.24 17.76
N ALA A 238 -26.45 37.18 18.54
CA ALA A 238 -26.27 35.82 18.03
C ALA A 238 -27.04 34.80 18.88
N LEU A 239 -27.36 33.65 18.28
CA LEU A 239 -27.97 32.52 18.94
C LEU A 239 -27.00 31.35 18.92
N LEU A 240 -26.61 30.86 20.09
CA LEU A 240 -25.83 29.64 20.24
C LEU A 240 -26.77 28.48 20.58
N SER A 241 -26.78 27.43 19.75
CA SER A 241 -27.53 26.20 19.97
C SER A 241 -26.56 25.04 20.23
N ALA A 242 -26.54 24.49 21.43
CA ALA A 242 -25.71 23.36 21.82
C ALA A 242 -26.47 22.45 22.80
N GLU A 243 -26.36 21.12 22.66
CA GLU A 243 -26.99 20.14 23.56
C GLU A 243 -28.50 20.35 23.81
N GLY A 244 -29.23 20.85 22.79
CA GLY A 244 -30.66 21.18 22.92
C GLY A 244 -30.97 22.45 23.72
N ARG A 245 -29.95 23.17 24.19
CA ARG A 245 -30.06 24.50 24.79
C ARG A 245 -29.83 25.59 23.74
N ARG A 246 -30.64 26.64 23.83
CA ARG A 246 -30.50 27.86 23.02
C ARG A 246 -30.13 29.02 23.93
N ILE A 247 -28.99 29.65 23.67
CA ILE A 247 -28.46 30.78 24.43
C ILE A 247 -28.44 31.99 23.50
N ARG A 248 -29.17 33.05 23.87
CA ARG A 248 -29.08 34.34 23.16
C ARG A 248 -27.87 35.10 23.70
N LEU A 249 -26.97 35.48 22.81
CA LEU A 249 -25.79 36.28 23.08
C LEU A 249 -26.09 37.69 22.59
N SER A 250 -26.04 38.67 23.49
CA SER A 250 -26.11 40.10 23.18
C SER A 250 -24.91 40.80 23.78
N ARG A 251 -24.42 41.84 23.10
CA ARG A 251 -23.31 42.66 23.55
C ARG A 251 -23.71 43.64 24.66
#